data_AF-A0A5C8TSA0-F1
#
_entry.id   AF-A0A5C8TSA0-F1
#
_cell.length_a   1.000
_cell.length_b   1.000
_cell.length_c   1.000
_cell.angle_alpha   90.00
_cell.angle_beta   90.00
_cell.angle_gamma   90.00
#
_symmetry.space_group_name_H-M   'P 1'
#
loop_
_entity.id
_entity.type
_entity.pdbx_description
1 polymer ?
#
loop_
_entity_poly.entity_id
_entity_poly.type
_entity_poly.pdbx_seq_one_letter_code
_entity_poly.pdbx_strand_id
1 'polypeptide(L)'
;MIGARPVQSVARDQTHASVADLRRMLLAAAPILAALAALALVTVTGFSQRSAVPEAFEPWIYGYFIARYPLFAFALVYGIAQLATVAAGPGPASAFRRILFASLGTAALAVIGLYPTFGGLILRGGYATGGMAFLTYQPLWLAYGLGAGVAAAIFGGTLGLFALAANRPLRPRLRRIGAGLLAYLALWFGAGVIGLAVPLGFGSWPLRGLRLPEAGLAALLLSVAALPHAALTTFSRLRRTA
;
A
#
# COMPACT_ATOMS: atom_id res chain seq x y z
N MET A 1 21.99 51.65 2.34
CA MET A 1 22.95 50.55 2.41
C MET A 1 22.22 49.23 2.24
N ILE A 2 22.25 48.64 1.04
CA ILE A 2 21.66 47.32 0.76
C ILE A 2 22.73 46.31 1.15
N GLY A 3 22.57 45.68 2.31
CA GLY A 3 23.50 44.67 2.80
C GLY A 3 23.50 43.45 1.89
N ALA A 4 24.55 43.29 1.08
CA ALA A 4 24.80 42.09 0.32
C ALA A 4 24.94 40.92 1.30
N ARG A 5 23.95 40.01 1.30
CA ARG A 5 24.08 38.77 2.05
C ARG A 5 25.31 38.02 1.53
N PRO A 6 26.21 37.54 2.41
CA PRO A 6 27.39 36.82 1.97
C PRO A 6 26.96 35.58 1.18
N VAL A 7 27.56 35.36 0.00
CA VAL A 7 27.25 34.24 -0.91
C VAL A 7 27.28 32.89 -0.20
N GLN A 8 28.10 32.75 0.85
CA GLN A 8 28.16 31.55 1.70
C GLN A 8 26.90 31.30 2.53
N SER A 9 26.16 32.33 2.97
CA SER A 9 24.91 32.14 3.72
C SER A 9 23.78 31.68 2.79
N VAL A 10 23.74 32.20 1.56
CA VAL A 10 22.75 31.81 0.55
C VAL A 10 22.96 30.36 0.11
N ALA A 11 24.22 29.93 -0.11
CA ALA A 11 24.53 28.54 -0.45
C ALA A 11 24.19 27.56 0.69
N ARG A 12 24.47 27.91 1.95
CA ARG A 12 24.08 27.09 3.11
C ARG A 12 22.56 26.95 3.23
N ASP A 13 21.82 28.05 3.12
CA ASP A 13 20.35 28.03 3.21
C ASP A 13 19.71 27.21 2.09
N GLN A 14 20.24 27.30 0.87
CA GLN A 14 19.79 26.48 -0.27
C GLN A 14 20.08 24.98 -0.07
N THR A 15 21.23 24.64 0.53
CA THR A 15 21.61 23.25 0.79
C THR A 15 20.79 22.64 1.94
N HIS A 16 20.48 23.43 2.98
CA HIS A 16 19.61 22.97 4.08
C HIS A 16 18.15 22.80 3.64
N ALA A 17 17.65 23.69 2.78
CA ALA A 17 16.33 23.56 2.18
C ALA A 17 16.21 22.30 1.30
N SER A 18 17.22 22.03 0.45
CA SER A 18 17.20 20.87 -0.45
C SER A 18 17.23 19.53 0.30
N VAL A 19 18.01 19.41 1.38
CA VAL A 19 18.07 18.20 2.22
C VAL A 19 16.76 17.99 2.98
N ALA A 20 16.14 19.07 3.48
CA ALA A 20 14.86 18.98 4.17
C ALA A 20 13.72 18.56 3.24
N ASP A 21 13.71 19.05 1.99
CA ASP A 21 12.72 18.70 0.99
C ASP A 21 12.90 17.26 0.48
N LEU A 22 14.15 16.82 0.25
CA LEU A 22 14.45 15.42 -0.06
C LEU A 22 13.96 14.49 1.07
N ARG A 23 14.23 14.84 2.33
CA ARG A 23 13.78 14.06 3.49
C ARG A 23 12.24 13.97 3.54
N ARG A 24 11.53 15.07 3.29
CA ARG A 24 10.05 15.07 3.23
C ARG A 24 9.53 14.20 2.09
N MET A 25 10.16 14.28 0.92
CA MET A 25 9.80 13.49 -0.24
C MET A 25 10.04 11.98 -0.01
N LEU A 26 11.17 11.62 0.60
CA LEU A 26 11.49 10.25 0.99
C LEU A 26 10.51 9.70 2.02
N LEU A 27 10.15 10.50 3.04
CA LEU A 27 9.17 10.10 4.05
C LEU A 27 7.75 9.97 3.48
N ALA A 28 7.42 10.77 2.47
CA ALA A 28 6.16 10.68 1.73
C ALA A 28 6.10 9.43 0.82
N ALA A 29 7.23 9.08 0.20
CA ALA A 29 7.37 7.90 -0.65
C ALA A 29 7.64 6.61 0.14
N ALA A 30 7.85 6.69 1.46
CA ALA A 30 8.25 5.55 2.30
C ALA A 30 7.39 4.28 2.12
N PRO A 31 6.05 4.34 1.98
CA PRO A 31 5.25 3.14 1.73
C PRO A 31 5.53 2.48 0.37
N ILE A 32 5.73 3.30 -0.67
CA ILE A 32 6.10 2.80 -2.01
C ILE A 32 7.50 2.18 -1.95
N LEU A 33 8.45 2.89 -1.34
CA LEU A 33 9.82 2.40 -1.18
C LEU A 33 9.87 1.10 -0.37
N ALA A 34 9.02 0.94 0.65
CA ALA A 34 8.93 -0.31 1.41
C ALA A 34 8.44 -1.48 0.56
N ALA A 35 7.40 -1.27 -0.26
CA ALA A 35 6.91 -2.30 -1.17
C ALA A 35 7.96 -2.68 -2.25
N LEU A 36 8.66 -1.68 -2.80
CA LEU A 36 9.74 -1.88 -3.77
C LEU A 36 10.96 -2.55 -3.15
N ALA A 37 11.31 -2.20 -1.91
CA ALA A 37 12.40 -2.84 -1.17
C ALA A 37 12.08 -4.30 -0.87
N ALA A 38 10.83 -4.62 -0.49
CA ALA A 38 10.39 -6.00 -0.33
C ALA A 38 10.45 -6.78 -1.66
N LEU A 39 10.05 -6.16 -2.77
CA LEU A 39 10.19 -6.76 -4.10
C LEU A 39 11.66 -7.01 -4.46
N ALA A 40 12.54 -6.03 -4.23
CA ALA A 40 13.97 -6.16 -4.47
C ALA A 40 14.57 -7.28 -3.61
N LEU A 41 14.20 -7.36 -2.33
CA LEU A 41 14.63 -8.41 -1.43
C LEU A 41 14.20 -9.80 -1.93
N VAL A 42 12.93 -9.97 -2.32
CA VAL A 42 12.41 -11.23 -2.89
C VAL A 42 13.16 -11.60 -4.18
N THR A 43 13.48 -10.60 -5.00
CA THR A 43 14.20 -10.80 -6.27
C THR A 43 15.64 -11.24 -6.03
N VAL A 44 16.37 -10.56 -5.14
CA VAL A 44 17.79 -10.83 -4.85
C VAL A 44 17.97 -12.15 -4.09
N THR A 45 17.06 -12.45 -3.15
CA THR A 45 17.10 -13.71 -2.38
C THR A 45 16.62 -14.91 -3.19
N GLY A 46 15.96 -14.69 -4.34
CA GLY A 46 15.31 -15.76 -5.10
C GLY A 46 14.16 -16.43 -4.32
N PHE A 47 13.58 -15.73 -3.33
CA PHE A 47 12.57 -16.29 -2.43
C PHE A 47 11.38 -16.85 -3.22
N SER A 48 11.12 -18.13 -3.00
CA SER A 48 10.09 -18.93 -3.68
C SER A 48 9.62 -20.06 -2.77
N GLN A 49 8.51 -20.72 -3.13
CA GLN A 49 7.97 -21.88 -2.43
C GLN A 49 8.97 -23.04 -2.31
N ARG A 50 9.95 -23.13 -3.21
CA ARG A 50 11.04 -24.11 -3.12
C ARG A 50 12.06 -23.80 -2.01
N SER A 51 11.91 -22.67 -1.32
CA SER A 51 12.81 -22.21 -0.26
C SER A 51 12.26 -22.69 1.09
N ALA A 52 12.69 -23.88 1.53
CA ALA A 52 12.50 -24.48 2.86
C ALA A 52 11.30 -23.96 3.70
N VAL A 53 10.07 -24.08 3.18
CA VAL A 53 8.86 -24.01 4.00
C VAL A 53 8.46 -25.45 4.33
N PRO A 54 8.25 -25.81 5.60
CA PRO A 54 7.81 -27.16 5.92
C PRO A 54 6.46 -27.47 5.26
N GLU A 55 6.33 -28.66 4.66
CA GLU A 55 5.15 -29.07 3.87
C GLU A 55 3.81 -28.84 4.60
N ALA A 56 3.78 -29.02 5.92
CA ALA A 56 2.60 -28.80 6.76
C ALA A 56 2.05 -27.35 6.72
N PHE A 57 2.90 -26.37 6.42
CA PHE A 57 2.53 -24.95 6.37
C PHE A 57 2.36 -24.43 4.93
N GLU A 58 2.77 -25.19 3.91
CA GLU A 58 2.66 -24.76 2.51
C GLU A 58 1.23 -24.40 2.08
N PRO A 59 0.15 -25.15 2.42
CA PRO A 59 -1.20 -24.79 2.00
C PRO A 59 -1.71 -23.46 2.57
N TRP A 60 -1.18 -23.08 3.73
CA TRP A 60 -1.54 -21.86 4.45
C TRP A 60 -0.82 -20.63 3.89
N ILE A 61 0.43 -20.83 3.46
CA ILE A 61 1.34 -19.80 2.93
C ILE A 61 1.17 -19.63 1.40
N TYR A 62 1.02 -20.74 0.68
CA TYR A 62 1.00 -20.84 -0.78
C TYR A 62 -0.38 -21.24 -1.34
N GLY A 63 -1.43 -20.57 -0.86
CA GLY A 63 -2.81 -20.82 -1.31
C GLY A 63 -3.16 -20.20 -2.68
N TYR A 64 -4.35 -20.52 -3.20
CA TYR A 64 -4.88 -20.04 -4.49
C TYR A 64 -4.59 -18.56 -4.81
N PHE A 65 -4.77 -17.67 -3.82
CA PHE A 65 -4.65 -16.24 -4.02
C PHE A 65 -3.21 -15.74 -4.20
N ILE A 66 -2.19 -16.40 -3.64
CA ILE A 66 -0.80 -15.94 -3.86
C ILE A 66 -0.37 -16.22 -5.30
N ALA A 67 -0.84 -17.34 -5.87
CA ALA A 67 -0.59 -17.69 -7.27
C ALA A 67 -1.36 -16.79 -8.24
N ARG A 68 -2.58 -16.38 -7.88
CA ARG A 68 -3.45 -15.57 -8.76
C ARG A 68 -3.25 -14.07 -8.62
N TYR A 69 -2.90 -13.60 -7.43
CA TYR A 69 -2.73 -12.17 -7.10
C TYR A 69 -1.42 -11.93 -6.32
N PRO A 70 -0.26 -12.27 -6.90
CA PRO A 70 1.02 -12.24 -6.19
C PRO A 70 1.40 -10.85 -5.70
N LEU A 71 1.04 -9.80 -6.44
CA LEU A 71 1.37 -8.43 -6.07
C LEU A 71 0.64 -7.93 -4.82
N PHE A 72 -0.39 -8.64 -4.36
CA PHE A 72 -1.06 -8.32 -3.11
C PHE A 72 -0.13 -8.43 -1.89
N ALA A 73 0.88 -9.31 -1.93
CA ALA A 73 1.86 -9.42 -0.85
C ALA A 73 2.62 -8.09 -0.64
N PHE A 74 3.01 -7.43 -1.74
CA PHE A 74 3.67 -6.13 -1.68
C PHE A 74 2.69 -5.00 -1.34
N ALA A 75 1.41 -5.13 -1.73
CA ALA A 75 0.36 -4.21 -1.28
C ALA A 75 0.14 -4.28 0.24
N LEU A 76 0.26 -5.45 0.87
CA LEU A 76 0.25 -5.58 2.33
C LEU A 76 1.43 -4.84 2.97
N VAL A 77 2.65 -5.01 2.43
CA VAL A 77 3.84 -4.26 2.88
C VAL A 77 3.61 -2.76 2.77
N TYR A 78 3.04 -2.30 1.65
CA TYR A 78 2.64 -0.90 1.47
C TYR A 78 1.67 -0.43 2.57
N GLY A 79 0.63 -1.20 2.88
CA GLY A 79 -0.35 -0.87 3.91
C GLY A 79 0.26 -0.79 5.32
N ILE A 80 1.12 -1.74 5.67
CA ILE A 80 1.86 -1.76 6.95
C ILE A 80 2.77 -0.54 7.05
N ALA A 81 3.55 -0.26 6.00
CA ALA A 81 4.40 0.91 5.94
C ALA A 81 3.57 2.20 6.06
N GLN A 82 2.39 2.26 5.44
CA GLN A 82 1.50 3.41 5.57
C GLN A 82 1.05 3.62 7.02
N LEU A 83 0.67 2.56 7.74
CA LEU A 83 0.34 2.66 9.17
C LEU A 83 1.54 3.12 10.00
N ALA A 84 2.74 2.59 9.72
CA ALA A 84 3.97 3.04 10.38
C ALA A 84 4.25 4.53 10.12
N THR A 85 4.06 5.02 8.89
CA THR A 85 4.24 6.45 8.60
C THR A 85 3.19 7.33 9.30
N VAL A 86 1.96 6.84 9.49
CA VAL A 86 0.93 7.53 10.30
C VAL A 86 1.31 7.51 11.79
N ALA A 87 1.91 6.42 12.25
CA ALA A 87 2.42 6.28 13.61
C ALA A 87 3.59 7.21 13.89
N ALA A 88 4.45 7.48 12.91
CA ALA A 88 5.65 8.31 13.02
C ALA A 88 5.40 9.81 12.72
N GLY A 89 4.43 10.15 11.87
CA GLY A 89 4.14 11.54 11.48
C GLY A 89 3.42 12.37 12.55
N PRO A 90 3.74 13.66 12.72
CA PRO A 90 3.21 14.50 13.80
C PRO A 90 1.67 14.53 13.83
N GLY A 91 1.09 14.51 15.02
CA GLY A 91 -0.35 14.43 15.21
C GLY A 91 -0.80 14.92 16.58
N PRO A 92 -2.11 15.22 16.74
CA PRO A 92 -2.68 15.75 17.98
C PRO A 92 -2.78 14.69 19.10
N ALA A 93 -2.54 13.42 18.78
CA ALA A 93 -2.56 12.32 19.73
C ALA A 93 -1.17 12.02 20.29
N SER A 94 -1.11 11.46 21.50
CA SER A 94 0.14 11.00 22.11
C SER A 94 0.84 9.95 21.24
N ALA A 95 2.17 9.90 21.33
CA ALA A 95 2.98 8.91 20.61
C ALA A 95 2.54 7.47 20.93
N PHE A 96 2.23 7.19 22.20
CA PHE A 96 1.72 5.89 22.64
C PHE A 96 0.44 5.47 21.89
N ARG A 97 -0.57 6.35 21.83
CA ARG A 97 -1.83 6.07 21.13
C ARG A 97 -1.59 5.79 19.65
N ARG A 98 -0.70 6.55 19.01
CA ARG A 98 -0.35 6.38 17.59
C ARG A 98 0.33 5.04 17.32
N ILE A 99 1.27 4.64 18.18
CA ILE A 99 1.96 3.34 18.09
C ILE A 99 0.98 2.20 18.33
N LEU A 100 0.12 2.31 19.35
CA LEU A 100 -0.88 1.30 19.67
C LEU A 100 -1.82 1.05 18.49
N PHE A 101 -2.45 2.09 17.94
CA PHE A 101 -3.38 1.93 16.83
C PHE A 101 -2.70 1.55 15.51
N ALA A 102 -1.44 1.95 15.30
CA ALA A 102 -0.68 1.45 14.15
C ALA A 102 -0.36 -0.05 14.30
N SER A 103 -0.01 -0.50 15.51
CA SER A 103 0.26 -1.91 15.80
C SER A 103 -1.02 -2.75 15.65
N LEU A 104 -2.14 -2.28 16.21
CA LEU A 104 -3.44 -2.91 16.04
C LEU A 104 -3.89 -2.92 14.59
N GLY A 105 -3.65 -1.84 13.84
CA GLY A 105 -3.96 -1.78 12.42
C GLY A 105 -3.12 -2.73 11.58
N THR A 106 -1.83 -2.87 11.90
CA THR A 106 -0.93 -3.83 11.25
C THR A 106 -1.38 -5.25 11.53
N ALA A 107 -1.71 -5.57 12.79
CA ALA A 107 -2.23 -6.87 13.18
C ALA A 107 -3.57 -7.17 12.48
N ALA A 108 -4.51 -6.22 12.46
CA ALA A 108 -5.79 -6.37 11.78
C ALA A 108 -5.61 -6.55 10.27
N LEU A 109 -4.75 -5.77 9.62
CA LEU A 109 -4.47 -5.91 8.19
C LEU A 109 -3.82 -7.25 7.87
N ALA A 110 -2.90 -7.72 8.72
CA ALA A 110 -2.28 -9.03 8.59
C ALA A 110 -3.32 -10.16 8.74
N VAL A 111 -4.17 -10.11 9.77
CA VAL A 111 -5.23 -11.11 9.98
C VAL A 111 -6.21 -11.10 8.80
N ILE A 112 -6.75 -9.94 8.44
CA ILE A 112 -7.72 -9.80 7.34
C ILE A 112 -7.08 -10.17 5.99
N GLY A 113 -5.78 -9.95 5.80
CA GLY A 113 -5.08 -10.23 4.54
C GLY A 113 -4.48 -11.63 4.42
N LEU A 114 -4.24 -12.33 5.54
CA LEU A 114 -3.50 -13.60 5.57
C LEU A 114 -4.28 -14.76 6.21
N TYR A 115 -5.35 -14.50 6.97
CA TYR A 115 -6.15 -15.54 7.62
C TYR A 115 -7.47 -15.79 6.88
N PRO A 116 -7.93 -17.06 6.72
CA PRO A 116 -7.26 -18.30 7.14
C PRO A 116 -6.05 -18.67 6.28
N THR A 117 -6.02 -18.25 5.02
CA THR A 117 -4.89 -18.46 4.08
C THR A 117 -4.57 -17.14 3.40
N PHE A 118 -3.42 -17.05 2.73
CA PHE A 118 -3.05 -15.85 1.96
C PHE A 118 -4.22 -15.30 1.13
N GLY A 119 -4.38 -13.98 1.15
CA GLY A 119 -5.48 -13.25 0.54
C GLY A 119 -6.65 -12.99 1.49
N GLY A 120 -6.82 -13.81 2.52
CA GLY A 120 -7.77 -13.62 3.60
C GLY A 120 -9.14 -13.09 3.17
N LEU A 121 -9.74 -12.22 3.97
CA LEU A 121 -11.02 -11.59 3.67
C LEU A 121 -10.92 -10.58 2.50
N ILE A 122 -9.77 -9.93 2.29
CA ILE A 122 -9.62 -8.90 1.25
C ILE A 122 -9.76 -9.50 -0.16
N LEU A 123 -8.94 -10.49 -0.49
CA LEU A 123 -8.98 -11.12 -1.80
C LEU A 123 -10.17 -12.08 -1.93
N ARG A 124 -10.59 -12.76 -0.86
CA ARG A 124 -11.82 -13.58 -0.90
C ARG A 124 -13.05 -12.73 -1.14
N GLY A 125 -13.17 -11.58 -0.47
CA GLY A 125 -14.27 -10.64 -0.69
C GLY A 125 -14.30 -10.14 -2.12
N GLY A 126 -13.16 -9.66 -2.64
CA GLY A 126 -13.06 -9.21 -4.03
C GLY A 126 -13.36 -10.31 -5.04
N TYR A 127 -12.80 -11.50 -4.85
CA TYR A 127 -13.01 -12.65 -5.76
C TYR A 127 -14.45 -13.17 -5.70
N ALA A 128 -15.06 -13.27 -4.53
CA ALA A 128 -16.46 -13.68 -4.38
C ALA A 128 -17.40 -12.67 -5.05
N THR A 129 -17.20 -11.37 -4.83
CA THR A 129 -18.04 -10.34 -5.47
C THR A 129 -17.86 -10.33 -6.98
N GLY A 130 -16.62 -10.33 -7.48
CA GLY A 130 -16.36 -10.35 -8.91
C GLY A 130 -16.86 -11.65 -9.57
N GLY A 131 -16.64 -12.79 -8.93
CA GLY A 131 -17.12 -14.09 -9.39
C GLY A 131 -18.64 -14.14 -9.46
N MET A 132 -19.35 -13.71 -8.41
CA MET A 132 -20.81 -13.66 -8.42
C MET A 132 -21.35 -12.70 -9.48
N ALA A 133 -20.75 -11.52 -9.64
CA ALA A 133 -21.14 -10.59 -10.70
C ALA A 133 -21.03 -11.23 -12.09
N PHE A 134 -19.93 -11.93 -12.36
CA PHE A 134 -19.73 -12.67 -13.61
C PHE A 134 -20.75 -13.80 -13.79
N LEU A 135 -21.03 -14.58 -12.74
CA LEU A 135 -22.05 -15.64 -12.76
C LEU A 135 -23.46 -15.11 -12.98
N THR A 136 -23.73 -13.85 -12.61
CA THR A 136 -24.97 -13.13 -12.90
C THR A 136 -24.94 -12.37 -14.25
N TYR A 137 -24.14 -12.85 -15.19
CA TYR A 137 -24.06 -12.35 -16.57
C TYR A 137 -23.55 -10.91 -16.73
N GLN A 138 -22.83 -10.36 -15.74
CA GLN A 138 -22.16 -9.07 -15.91
C GLN A 138 -20.89 -9.23 -16.76
N PRO A 139 -20.54 -8.23 -17.58
CA PRO A 139 -19.34 -8.30 -18.40
C PRO A 139 -18.07 -8.35 -17.53
N LEU A 140 -17.03 -9.04 -18.02
CA LEU A 140 -15.81 -9.33 -17.26
C LEU A 140 -15.15 -8.08 -16.68
N TRP A 141 -15.12 -6.98 -17.43
CA TRP A 141 -14.53 -5.72 -16.96
C TRP A 141 -15.27 -5.16 -15.73
N LEU A 142 -16.60 -5.29 -15.69
CA LEU A 142 -17.42 -4.80 -14.58
C LEU A 142 -17.27 -5.71 -13.37
N ALA A 143 -17.33 -7.03 -13.59
CA ALA A 143 -17.08 -8.02 -12.54
C ALA A 143 -15.70 -7.84 -11.89
N TYR A 144 -14.67 -7.62 -12.71
CA TYR A 144 -13.32 -7.31 -12.24
C TYR A 144 -13.27 -6.00 -11.44
N GLY A 145 -13.90 -4.94 -11.96
CA GLY A 145 -14.00 -3.65 -11.29
C GLY A 145 -14.69 -3.75 -9.93
N LEU A 146 -15.81 -4.46 -9.83
CA LEU A 146 -16.54 -4.67 -8.59
C LEU A 146 -15.72 -5.46 -7.56
N GLY A 147 -15.06 -6.54 -8.00
CA GLY A 147 -14.17 -7.31 -7.14
C GLY A 147 -12.99 -6.49 -6.60
N ALA A 148 -12.33 -5.72 -7.46
CA ALA A 148 -11.27 -4.78 -7.07
C ALA A 148 -11.80 -3.72 -6.09
N GLY A 149 -13.04 -3.24 -6.29
CA GLY A 149 -13.70 -2.27 -5.42
C GLY A 149 -13.91 -2.82 -4.01
N VAL A 150 -14.44 -4.03 -3.88
CA VAL A 150 -14.62 -4.67 -2.57
C VAL A 150 -13.29 -4.92 -1.87
N ALA A 151 -12.28 -5.42 -2.59
CA ALA A 151 -10.95 -5.61 -2.02
C ALA A 151 -10.36 -4.28 -1.53
N ALA A 152 -10.47 -3.21 -2.32
CA ALA A 152 -10.02 -1.87 -1.95
C ALA A 152 -10.81 -1.27 -0.78
N ALA A 153 -12.11 -1.56 -0.67
CA ALA A 153 -12.95 -1.09 0.42
C ALA A 153 -12.53 -1.74 1.75
N ILE A 154 -12.28 -3.05 1.76
CA ILE A 154 -11.83 -3.78 2.96
C ILE A 154 -10.41 -3.32 3.35
N PHE A 155 -9.49 -3.27 2.39
CA PHE A 155 -8.10 -2.85 2.61
C PHE A 155 -8.03 -1.39 3.07
N GLY A 156 -8.62 -0.47 2.31
CA GLY A 156 -8.64 0.96 2.59
C GLY A 156 -9.46 1.32 3.83
N GLY A 157 -10.55 0.59 4.08
CA GLY A 157 -11.37 0.73 5.28
C GLY A 157 -10.58 0.37 6.54
N THR A 158 -9.81 -0.73 6.50
CA THR A 158 -8.90 -1.12 7.58
C THR A 158 -7.86 -0.03 7.83
N LEU A 159 -7.12 0.41 6.79
CA LEU A 159 -6.13 1.47 6.92
C LEU A 159 -6.74 2.79 7.45
N GLY A 160 -7.87 3.19 6.89
CA GLY A 160 -8.57 4.42 7.22
C GLY A 160 -9.06 4.41 8.68
N LEU A 161 -9.65 3.31 9.13
CA LEU A 161 -10.17 3.15 10.49
C LEU A 161 -9.05 3.33 11.53
N PHE A 162 -7.95 2.61 11.37
CA PHE A 162 -6.83 2.69 12.32
C PHE A 162 -6.07 4.02 12.23
N ALA A 163 -5.95 4.61 11.04
CA ALA A 163 -5.39 5.95 10.90
C ALA A 163 -6.27 7.04 11.53
N LEU A 164 -7.60 6.89 11.47
CA LEU A 164 -8.54 7.77 12.16
C LEU A 164 -8.44 7.59 13.69
N ALA A 165 -8.45 6.35 14.16
CA ALA A 165 -8.34 6.03 15.59
C ALA A 165 -7.03 6.52 16.21
N ALA A 166 -5.93 6.48 15.45
CA ALA A 166 -4.62 6.95 15.88
C ALA A 166 -4.54 8.48 16.06
N ASN A 167 -5.18 9.28 15.21
CA ASN A 167 -4.81 10.69 15.04
C ASN A 167 -5.97 11.67 14.86
N ARG A 168 -7.24 11.25 14.84
CA ARG A 168 -8.35 12.15 14.47
C ARG A 168 -9.50 12.19 15.47
N PRO A 169 -10.05 13.38 15.76
CA PRO A 169 -11.33 13.50 16.43
C PRO A 169 -12.45 13.04 15.48
N LEU A 170 -13.37 12.23 16.00
CA LEU A 170 -14.45 11.50 15.30
C LEU A 170 -15.49 12.39 14.60
N ARG A 171 -15.32 13.73 14.57
CA ARG A 171 -16.30 14.63 13.96
C ARG A 171 -16.27 14.51 12.42
N PRO A 172 -17.38 14.08 11.79
CA PRO A 172 -17.46 14.02 10.34
C PRO A 172 -17.52 15.45 9.79
N ARG A 173 -16.71 15.73 8.76
CA ARG A 173 -16.81 16.93 7.94
C ARG A 173 -16.90 16.46 6.50
N LEU A 174 -17.75 17.08 5.68
CA LEU A 174 -17.97 16.66 4.28
C LEU A 174 -16.64 16.57 3.48
N ARG A 175 -15.72 17.52 3.70
CA ARG A 175 -14.37 17.49 3.12
C ARG A 175 -13.56 16.23 3.46
N ARG A 176 -13.79 15.65 4.65
CA ARG A 176 -13.11 14.41 5.10
C ARG A 176 -13.71 13.18 4.42
N ILE A 177 -15.03 13.18 4.20
CA ILE A 177 -15.72 12.12 3.45
C ILE A 177 -15.20 12.14 2.00
N GLY A 178 -15.12 13.31 1.37
CA GLY A 178 -14.56 13.45 0.02
C GLY A 178 -13.10 12.99 -0.07
N ALA A 179 -12.25 13.34 0.91
CA ALA A 179 -10.87 12.86 0.94
C ALA A 179 -10.77 11.33 1.15
N GLY A 180 -11.66 10.76 1.96
CA GLY A 180 -11.77 9.31 2.14
C GLY A 180 -12.22 8.60 0.86
N LEU A 181 -13.20 9.16 0.16
CA LEU A 181 -13.67 8.65 -1.13
C LEU A 181 -12.56 8.70 -2.18
N LEU A 182 -11.81 9.80 -2.27
CA LEU A 182 -10.67 9.89 -3.18
C LEU A 182 -9.57 8.87 -2.84
N ALA A 183 -9.30 8.65 -1.55
CA ALA A 183 -8.35 7.63 -1.11
C ALA A 183 -8.85 6.22 -1.47
N TYR A 184 -10.14 5.95 -1.31
CA TYR A 184 -10.76 4.70 -1.75
C TYR A 184 -10.65 4.52 -3.27
N LEU A 185 -11.00 5.53 -4.07
CA LEU A 185 -10.90 5.47 -5.54
C LEU A 185 -9.44 5.23 -5.99
N ALA A 186 -8.47 5.85 -5.31
CA ALA A 186 -7.06 5.60 -5.57
C ALA A 186 -6.65 4.15 -5.25
N LEU A 187 -7.14 3.59 -4.14
CA LEU A 187 -6.89 2.18 -3.79
C LEU A 187 -7.65 1.22 -4.71
N TRP A 188 -8.83 1.60 -5.20
CA TRP A 188 -9.61 0.84 -6.17
C TRP A 188 -8.88 0.76 -7.51
N PHE A 189 -8.37 1.90 -7.99
CA PHE A 189 -7.46 1.95 -9.13
C PHE A 189 -6.24 1.07 -8.89
N GLY A 190 -5.59 1.20 -7.72
CA GLY A 190 -4.42 0.39 -7.38
C GLY A 190 -4.70 -1.11 -7.37
N ALA A 191 -5.83 -1.55 -6.80
CA ALA A 191 -6.28 -2.93 -6.81
C ALA A 191 -6.50 -3.45 -8.24
N GLY A 192 -7.12 -2.62 -9.09
CA GLY A 192 -7.28 -2.90 -10.51
C GLY A 192 -5.94 -3.07 -11.23
N VAL A 193 -4.96 -2.21 -10.98
CA VAL A 193 -3.62 -2.27 -11.61
C VAL A 193 -2.85 -3.51 -11.17
N ILE A 194 -2.77 -3.78 -9.87
CA ILE A 194 -1.99 -4.93 -9.37
C ILE A 194 -2.61 -6.28 -9.77
N GLY A 195 -3.94 -6.35 -9.95
CA GLY A 195 -4.60 -7.56 -10.43
C GLY A 195 -4.37 -7.85 -11.93
N LEU A 196 -3.86 -6.88 -12.70
CA LEU A 196 -3.47 -7.08 -14.10
C LEU A 196 -2.09 -7.76 -14.25
N ALA A 197 -1.39 -8.05 -13.15
CA ALA A 197 -0.05 -8.63 -13.18
C ALA A 197 0.03 -9.89 -14.06
N VAL A 198 -0.81 -10.89 -13.77
CA VAL A 198 -0.79 -12.18 -14.49
C VAL A 198 -1.16 -12.00 -15.98
N PRO A 199 -2.26 -11.29 -16.35
CA PRO A 199 -2.54 -10.97 -17.75
C PRO A 199 -1.41 -10.25 -18.50
N LEU A 200 -0.60 -9.44 -17.80
CA LEU A 200 0.54 -8.72 -18.38
C LEU A 200 1.83 -9.55 -18.43
N GLY A 201 1.76 -10.86 -18.13
CA GLY A 201 2.90 -11.77 -18.23
C GLY A 201 3.75 -11.85 -16.96
N PHE A 202 3.23 -11.43 -15.80
CA PHE A 202 3.91 -11.65 -14.52
C PHE A 202 4.04 -13.15 -14.23
N GLY A 203 5.25 -13.56 -13.86
CA GLY A 203 5.63 -14.96 -13.69
C GLY A 203 4.91 -15.67 -12.55
N SER A 204 5.12 -16.99 -12.47
CA SER A 204 4.48 -17.89 -11.51
C SER A 204 5.02 -17.77 -10.07
N TRP A 205 5.55 -16.62 -9.67
CA TRP A 205 5.94 -16.42 -8.28
C TRP A 205 4.70 -16.59 -7.37
N PRO A 206 4.80 -17.33 -6.25
CA PRO A 206 6.02 -17.82 -5.62
C PRO A 206 6.47 -19.24 -6.01
N LEU A 207 5.83 -19.93 -6.96
CA LEU A 207 6.23 -21.29 -7.39
C LEU A 207 7.68 -21.36 -7.89
N ARG A 208 8.18 -20.25 -8.44
CA ARG A 208 9.58 -20.03 -8.79
C ARG A 208 10.03 -18.64 -8.36
N GLY A 209 11.34 -18.45 -8.25
CA GLY A 209 11.95 -17.14 -8.04
C GLY A 209 11.60 -16.16 -9.16
N LEU A 210 11.56 -14.88 -8.82
CA LEU A 210 11.30 -13.79 -9.76
C LEU A 210 12.47 -13.63 -10.73
N ARG A 211 12.16 -13.48 -12.02
CA ARG A 211 13.15 -13.05 -13.01
C ARG A 211 13.24 -11.53 -13.03
N LEU A 212 14.39 -10.99 -13.44
CA LEU A 212 14.61 -9.54 -13.55
C LEU A 212 13.52 -8.80 -14.37
N PRO A 213 13.06 -9.31 -15.53
CA PRO A 213 11.97 -8.65 -16.27
C PRO A 213 10.64 -8.62 -15.50
N GLU A 214 10.35 -9.67 -14.73
CA GLU A 214 9.13 -9.76 -13.91
C GLU A 214 9.20 -8.82 -12.71
N ALA A 215 10.38 -8.68 -12.10
CA ALA A 215 10.64 -7.69 -11.06
C ALA A 215 10.46 -6.27 -11.60
N GLY A 216 10.94 -5.98 -12.82
CA GLY A 216 10.71 -4.71 -13.49
C GLY A 216 9.22 -4.40 -13.71
N LEU A 217 8.47 -5.38 -14.22
CA LEU A 217 7.01 -5.27 -14.39
C LEU A 217 6.29 -5.06 -13.06
N ALA A 218 6.64 -5.83 -12.02
CA ALA A 218 6.07 -5.66 -10.69
C ALA A 218 6.38 -4.28 -10.10
N ALA A 219 7.62 -3.81 -10.24
CA ALA A 219 8.01 -2.49 -9.76
C ALA A 219 7.19 -1.38 -10.45
N LEU A 220 6.98 -1.50 -11.77
CA LEU A 220 6.14 -0.58 -12.52
C LEU A 220 4.68 -0.63 -12.03
N LEU A 221 4.09 -1.81 -11.96
CA LEU A 221 2.69 -1.99 -11.53
C LEU A 221 2.47 -1.48 -10.09
N LEU A 222 3.37 -1.81 -9.16
CA LEU A 222 3.30 -1.32 -7.78
C LEU A 222 3.43 0.20 -7.71
N SER A 223 4.33 0.78 -8.49
CA SER A 223 4.51 2.23 -8.54
C SER A 223 3.26 2.92 -9.07
N VAL A 224 2.76 2.48 -10.24
CA VAL A 224 1.54 3.03 -10.85
C VAL A 224 0.33 2.86 -9.92
N ALA A 225 0.18 1.69 -9.30
CA ALA A 225 -0.92 1.41 -8.38
C ALA A 225 -0.90 2.28 -7.12
N ALA A 226 0.28 2.52 -6.55
CA ALA A 226 0.41 3.20 -5.27
C ALA A 226 0.51 4.72 -5.37
N LEU A 227 0.94 5.25 -6.53
CA LEU A 227 1.17 6.67 -6.77
C LEU A 227 -0.04 7.56 -6.43
N PRO A 228 -1.28 7.29 -6.91
CA PRO A 228 -2.42 8.14 -6.63
C PRO A 228 -2.72 8.25 -5.12
N HIS A 229 -2.65 7.13 -4.40
CA HIS A 229 -2.92 7.10 -2.96
C HIS A 229 -1.79 7.77 -2.16
N ALA A 230 -0.53 7.54 -2.55
CA ALA A 230 0.62 8.20 -1.93
C ALA A 230 0.59 9.73 -2.13
N ALA A 231 0.24 10.20 -3.32
CA ALA A 231 0.09 11.62 -3.61
C ALA A 231 -1.01 12.24 -2.74
N LEU A 232 -2.21 11.65 -2.72
CA LEU A 232 -3.34 12.15 -1.91
C LEU A 232 -3.02 12.23 -0.41
N THR A 233 -2.35 11.21 0.13
CA THR A 233 -1.98 11.17 1.54
C THR A 233 -0.87 12.16 1.88
N THR A 234 0.06 12.42 0.95
CA THR A 234 1.11 13.42 1.08
C THR A 234 0.55 14.84 1.05
N PHE A 235 -0.28 15.18 0.05
CA PHE A 235 -0.94 16.48 -0.02
C PHE A 235 -1.77 16.78 1.22
N SER A 236 -2.44 15.76 1.77
CA SER A 236 -3.21 15.87 3.00
C SER A 236 -2.36 16.15 4.24
N ARG A 237 -1.09 15.70 4.26
CA ARG A 237 -0.13 15.97 5.36
C ARG A 237 0.45 17.37 5.24
N LEU A 238 0.88 17.78 4.05
CA LEU A 238 1.44 19.11 3.80
C LEU A 238 0.46 20.24 4.17
N ARG A 239 -0.83 20.08 3.84
CA ARG A 239 -1.88 21.05 4.22
C ARG A 239 -2.16 21.16 5.72
N ARG A 240 -1.58 20.30 6.57
CA ARG A 240 -1.75 20.36 8.04
C ARG A 240 -0.60 21.04 8.74
N THR A 241 0.55 21.12 8.08
CA THR A 241 1.78 21.71 8.60
C THR A 241 1.97 23.15 8.13
N ALA A 242 1.25 23.57 7.09
CA ALA A 242 1.09 24.96 6.67
C ALA A 242 -0.12 25.57 7.38
#